data_AF-A0AAE3GIQ7-F1
#
_entry.id   AF-A0AAE3GIQ7-F1
#
_cell.length_a   1.000
_cell.length_b   1.000
_cell.length_c   1.000
_cell.angle_alpha   90.00
_cell.angle_beta   90.00
_cell.angle_gamma   90.00
#
_symmetry.space_group_name_H-M   'P 1'
#
loop_
_entity.id
_entity.type
_entity.pdbx_description
1 polymer ?
#
loop_
_entity_poly.entity_id
_entity_poly.type
_entity_poly.pdbx_seq_one_letter_code
_entity_poly.pdbx_strand_id
1 'polypeptide(L)'
;MTHLRAKHLLAHRFRGQGYQVQLEETHVQHGRRVDVAVAMPSGHRVAVEAQDSAIPVERAKARTRLDRHRLGFLGTLWVFTDNRARSLLAAAQPPGYDLVDIECRVPREMLWGDNRFGQGVFVIDVDAEEVWNLRLSSAVERTGYDEDGIPHSYQPRTLKNIISTPATFALTCRPGRYEKEWAVIFAPAE
;
A
#
# COMPACT_ATOMS: atom_id res chain seq x y z
N MET A 1 1.78 12.07 -15.54
CA MET A 1 1.19 11.07 -16.46
C MET A 1 1.10 9.68 -15.81
N THR A 2 2.10 9.25 -15.04
CA THR A 2 2.16 7.95 -14.35
C THR A 2 0.93 7.64 -13.48
N HIS A 3 0.48 8.59 -12.64
CA HIS A 3 -0.74 8.42 -11.85
C HIS A 3 -1.99 8.04 -12.68
N LEU A 4 -2.22 8.71 -13.82
CA LEU A 4 -3.38 8.41 -14.68
C LEU A 4 -3.22 7.03 -15.34
N ARG A 5 -2.02 6.72 -15.86
CA ARG A 5 -1.71 5.39 -16.42
C ARG A 5 -1.97 4.28 -15.40
N ALA A 6 -1.53 4.46 -14.14
CA ALA A 6 -1.77 3.51 -13.07
C ALA A 6 -3.26 3.26 -12.81
N LYS A 7 -4.10 4.30 -12.79
CA LYS A 7 -5.56 4.13 -12.64
C LYS A 7 -6.16 3.31 -13.79
N HIS A 8 -5.80 3.63 -15.02
CA HIS A 8 -6.30 2.93 -16.19
C HIS A 8 -5.85 1.47 -16.21
N LEU A 9 -4.59 1.20 -15.87
CA LEU A 9 -4.07 -0.15 -15.73
C LEU A 9 -4.83 -0.94 -14.65
N LEU A 10 -4.97 -0.39 -13.44
CA LEU A 10 -5.75 -1.01 -12.37
C LEU A 10 -7.17 -1.32 -12.84
N ALA A 11 -7.85 -0.36 -13.46
CA ALA A 11 -9.21 -0.57 -13.94
C ALA A 11 -9.31 -1.63 -15.05
N HIS A 12 -8.35 -1.66 -15.98
CA HIS A 12 -8.30 -2.68 -17.01
C HIS A 12 -8.10 -4.07 -16.40
N ARG A 13 -7.12 -4.24 -15.51
CA ARG A 13 -6.81 -5.52 -14.87
C ARG A 13 -7.96 -6.01 -13.98
N PHE A 14 -8.59 -5.14 -13.20
CA PHE A 14 -9.77 -5.49 -12.41
C PHE A 14 -10.97 -5.90 -13.27
N ARG A 15 -11.23 -5.23 -14.40
CA ARG A 15 -12.27 -5.67 -15.35
C ARG A 15 -11.95 -7.04 -15.93
N GLY A 16 -10.66 -7.32 -16.21
CA GLY A 16 -10.19 -8.64 -16.62
C GLY A 16 -10.44 -9.74 -15.58
N GLN A 17 -10.53 -9.40 -14.29
CA GLN A 17 -10.94 -10.30 -13.21
C GLN A 17 -12.48 -10.46 -13.09
N GLY A 18 -13.25 -9.85 -13.98
CA GLY A 18 -14.72 -9.85 -13.94
C GLY A 18 -15.32 -8.85 -12.95
N TYR A 19 -14.54 -7.91 -12.42
CA TYR A 19 -15.05 -6.88 -11.50
C TYR A 19 -15.71 -5.73 -12.26
N GLN A 20 -16.74 -5.13 -11.65
CA GLN A 20 -17.30 -3.87 -12.15
C GLN A 20 -16.45 -2.71 -11.64
N VAL A 21 -16.02 -1.82 -12.55
CA VAL A 21 -15.06 -0.76 -12.22
C VAL A 21 -15.51 0.60 -12.74
N GLN A 22 -15.59 1.57 -11.83
CA GLN A 22 -15.77 2.98 -12.12
C GLN A 22 -14.48 3.75 -11.82
N LEU A 23 -13.97 4.45 -12.84
CA LEU A 23 -12.84 5.37 -12.67
C LEU A 23 -13.32 6.70 -12.13
N GLU A 24 -12.56 7.29 -11.22
CA GLU A 24 -12.77 8.65 -10.70
C GLU A 24 -14.20 8.88 -10.15
N GLU A 25 -14.74 7.88 -9.44
CA GLU A 25 -16.07 7.96 -8.82
C GLU A 25 -16.12 9.13 -7.83
N THR A 26 -17.06 10.04 -8.06
CA THR A 26 -17.16 11.30 -7.32
C THR A 26 -18.37 11.30 -6.39
N HIS A 27 -18.11 11.57 -5.11
CA HIS A 27 -19.10 11.74 -4.05
C HIS A 27 -19.13 13.23 -3.65
N VAL A 28 -19.88 14.03 -4.41
CA VAL A 28 -19.93 15.50 -4.27
C VAL A 28 -20.30 15.94 -2.87
N GLN A 29 -21.30 15.29 -2.25
CA GLN A 29 -21.76 15.60 -0.89
C GLN A 29 -20.66 15.47 0.18
N HIS A 30 -19.61 14.72 -0.11
CA HIS A 30 -18.51 14.47 0.82
C HIS A 30 -17.17 15.04 0.32
N GLY A 31 -17.16 15.78 -0.80
CA GLY A 31 -15.93 16.34 -1.38
C GLY A 31 -14.87 15.28 -1.69
N ARG A 32 -15.29 14.08 -2.08
CA ARG A 32 -14.41 12.91 -2.25
C ARG A 32 -14.51 12.36 -3.67
N ARG A 33 -13.36 12.06 -4.26
CA ARG A 33 -13.25 11.32 -5.52
C ARG A 33 -12.37 10.10 -5.29
N VAL A 34 -12.88 8.91 -5.53
CA VAL A 34 -12.12 7.64 -5.46
C VAL A 34 -11.47 7.39 -6.82
N ASP A 35 -10.19 7.07 -6.86
CA ASP A 35 -9.48 6.89 -8.12
C ASP A 35 -10.02 5.72 -8.95
N VAL A 36 -10.19 4.57 -8.31
CA VAL A 36 -10.79 3.37 -8.92
C VAL A 36 -11.74 2.72 -7.90
N ALA A 37 -13.04 2.80 -8.15
CA ALA A 37 -14.04 2.11 -7.36
C ALA A 37 -14.35 0.74 -8.00
N VAL A 38 -14.20 -0.33 -7.21
CA VAL A 38 -14.32 -1.71 -7.67
C VAL A 38 -15.48 -2.38 -6.95
N ALA A 39 -16.47 -2.88 -7.67
CA ALA A 39 -17.51 -3.75 -7.14
C ALA A 39 -17.15 -5.21 -7.46
N MET A 40 -16.97 -5.99 -6.40
CA MET A 40 -16.64 -7.41 -6.45
C MET A 40 -17.90 -8.24 -6.72
N PRO A 41 -17.78 -9.47 -7.27
CA PRO A 41 -18.93 -10.37 -7.50
C PRO A 41 -19.73 -10.70 -6.23
N SER A 42 -19.09 -10.62 -5.06
CA SER A 42 -19.75 -10.77 -3.74
C SER A 42 -20.68 -9.61 -3.37
N GLY A 43 -20.74 -8.54 -4.18
CA GLY A 43 -21.51 -7.32 -3.91
C GLY A 43 -20.76 -6.30 -3.06
N HIS A 44 -19.62 -6.66 -2.48
CA HIS A 44 -18.78 -5.71 -1.74
C HIS A 44 -18.08 -4.72 -2.69
N ARG A 45 -17.88 -3.49 -2.20
CA ARG A 45 -17.19 -2.43 -2.95
C ARG A 45 -15.86 -2.09 -2.30
N VAL A 46 -14.83 -1.84 -3.09
CA VAL A 46 -13.49 -1.45 -2.64
C VAL A 46 -13.11 -0.13 -3.29
N ALA A 47 -12.62 0.81 -2.49
CA ALA A 47 -11.98 2.02 -3.01
C ALA A 47 -10.49 1.72 -3.22
N VAL A 48 -9.97 1.91 -4.43
CA VAL A 48 -8.55 1.74 -4.73
C VAL A 48 -7.97 3.11 -5.07
N GLU A 49 -6.96 3.54 -4.31
CA GLU A 49 -6.26 4.81 -4.47
C GLU A 49 -4.88 4.57 -5.08
N ALA A 50 -4.62 5.15 -6.26
CA ALA A 50 -3.31 5.07 -6.90
C ALA A 50 -2.46 6.26 -6.46
N GLN A 51 -1.27 6.06 -5.92
CA GLN A 51 -0.49 7.14 -5.33
C GLN A 51 0.90 7.28 -5.98
N ASP A 52 1.09 8.37 -6.72
CA ASP A 52 2.34 8.72 -7.43
C ASP A 52 3.14 9.82 -6.71
N SER A 53 2.49 10.58 -5.83
CA SER A 53 3.13 11.65 -5.03
C SER A 53 2.96 11.39 -3.53
N ALA A 54 3.59 12.19 -2.67
CA ALA A 54 3.37 12.08 -1.24
C ALA A 54 1.93 12.51 -0.86
N ILE A 55 1.31 11.78 0.07
CA ILE A 55 0.05 12.19 0.71
C ILE A 55 0.27 12.33 2.22
N PRO A 56 -0.23 13.40 2.87
CA PRO A 56 -0.20 13.48 4.33
C PRO A 56 -0.97 12.33 4.96
N VAL A 57 -0.39 11.69 5.97
CA VAL A 57 -1.00 10.54 6.67
C VAL A 57 -2.40 10.85 7.18
N GLU A 58 -2.63 12.05 7.73
CA GLU A 58 -3.95 12.45 8.22
C GLU A 58 -4.99 12.54 7.11
N ARG A 59 -4.59 12.93 5.89
CA ARG A 59 -5.48 12.92 4.72
C ARG A 59 -5.80 11.49 4.28
N ALA A 60 -4.81 10.59 4.28
CA ALA A 60 -5.03 9.18 3.98
C ALA A 60 -5.98 8.52 4.98
N LYS A 61 -5.77 8.75 6.28
CA LYS A 61 -6.67 8.33 7.37
C LYS A 61 -8.10 8.84 7.18
N ALA A 62 -8.25 10.14 6.90
CA ALA A 62 -9.56 10.76 6.71
C ALA A 62 -10.31 10.13 5.52
N ARG A 63 -9.63 9.90 4.40
CA ARG A 63 -10.22 9.24 3.22
C ARG A 63 -10.64 7.80 3.53
N THR A 64 -9.77 7.00 4.14
CA THR A 64 -10.10 5.60 4.49
C THR A 64 -11.28 5.52 5.45
N ARG A 65 -11.37 6.43 6.42
CA ARG A 65 -12.54 6.52 7.31
C ARG A 65 -13.81 6.90 6.55
N LEU A 66 -13.73 7.89 5.67
CA LEU A 66 -14.87 8.33 4.88
C LEU A 66 -15.39 7.22 3.96
N ASP A 67 -14.50 6.59 3.21
CA ASP A 67 -14.81 5.51 2.27
C ASP A 67 -15.59 4.38 2.99
N ARG A 68 -15.10 3.96 4.17
CA ARG A 68 -15.72 2.90 4.96
C ARG A 68 -17.04 3.30 5.61
N HIS A 69 -17.06 4.44 6.31
CA HIS A 69 -18.17 4.74 7.22
C HIS A 69 -19.28 5.59 6.59
N ARG A 70 -19.04 6.21 5.43
CA ARG A 70 -20.01 7.11 4.79
C ARG A 70 -20.34 6.72 3.36
N LEU A 71 -19.42 6.05 2.64
CA LEU A 71 -19.57 5.76 1.21
C LEU A 71 -19.87 4.29 0.90
N GLY A 72 -19.91 3.42 1.91
CA GLY A 72 -20.29 2.01 1.77
C GLY A 72 -19.21 1.11 1.18
N PHE A 73 -17.94 1.55 1.14
CA PHE A 73 -16.83 0.68 0.75
C PHE A 73 -16.43 -0.24 1.92
N LEU A 74 -16.05 -1.48 1.60
CA LEU A 74 -15.46 -2.43 2.54
C LEU A 74 -14.14 -1.89 3.13
N GLY A 75 -13.35 -1.20 2.30
CA GLY A 75 -12.12 -0.54 2.68
C GLY A 75 -11.46 0.20 1.53
N THR A 76 -10.34 0.85 1.85
CA THR A 76 -9.50 1.55 0.87
C THR A 76 -8.18 0.78 0.69
N LEU A 77 -7.91 0.31 -0.51
CA LEU A 77 -6.63 -0.26 -0.92
C LEU A 77 -5.74 0.86 -1.48
N TRP A 78 -4.66 1.17 -0.77
CA TRP A 78 -3.64 2.12 -1.22
C TRP A 78 -2.60 1.39 -2.08
N VAL A 79 -2.45 1.83 -3.33
CA VAL A 79 -1.50 1.28 -4.30
C VAL A 79 -0.53 2.38 -4.70
N PHE A 80 0.74 2.21 -4.41
CA PHE A 80 1.77 3.18 -4.76
C PHE A 80 2.33 2.86 -6.14
N THR A 81 2.65 3.86 -6.93
CA THR A 81 3.39 3.61 -8.19
C THR A 81 4.84 3.24 -7.89
N ASP A 82 5.46 2.49 -8.79
CA ASP A 82 6.89 2.25 -8.88
C ASP A 82 7.72 3.53 -8.70
N ASN A 83 7.29 4.63 -9.32
CA ASN A 83 7.95 5.92 -9.18
C ASN A 83 7.92 6.42 -7.72
N ARG A 84 6.78 6.32 -7.04
CA ARG A 84 6.65 6.73 -5.63
C ARG A 84 7.38 5.79 -4.67
N ALA A 85 7.42 4.50 -4.99
CA ALA A 85 8.01 3.45 -4.16
C ALA A 85 9.43 3.08 -4.58
N ARG A 86 10.07 3.86 -5.46
CA ARG A 86 11.37 3.52 -6.08
C ARG A 86 12.43 3.10 -5.08
N SER A 87 12.58 3.82 -3.97
CA SER A 87 13.57 3.49 -2.94
C SER A 87 13.28 2.18 -2.21
N LEU A 88 11.99 1.80 -2.07
CA LEU A 88 11.61 0.51 -1.48
C LEU A 88 11.88 -0.63 -2.46
N LEU A 89 11.56 -0.44 -3.75
CA LEU A 89 11.87 -1.42 -4.79
C LEU A 89 13.37 -1.66 -4.93
N ALA A 90 14.18 -0.59 -4.91
CA ALA A 90 15.64 -0.70 -4.97
C ALA A 90 16.24 -1.41 -3.75
N ALA A 91 15.57 -1.36 -2.61
CA ALA A 91 15.97 -2.04 -1.38
C ALA A 91 15.31 -3.42 -1.22
N ALA A 92 14.38 -3.79 -2.11
CA ALA A 92 13.65 -5.02 -1.99
C ALA A 92 14.50 -6.19 -2.43
N GLN A 93 14.67 -7.15 -1.52
CA GLN A 93 15.38 -8.39 -1.82
C GLN A 93 14.39 -9.48 -2.25
N PRO A 94 14.80 -10.37 -3.18
CA PRO A 94 14.04 -11.57 -3.46
C PRO A 94 13.98 -12.48 -2.22
N PRO A 95 12.94 -13.29 -2.06
CA PRO A 95 12.86 -14.28 -0.99
C PRO A 95 14.07 -15.23 -0.99
N GLY A 96 14.66 -15.50 0.18
CA GLY A 96 15.72 -16.50 0.34
C GLY A 96 17.15 -15.99 0.14
N TYR A 97 17.35 -14.69 -0.08
CA TYR A 97 18.68 -14.07 -0.02
C TYR A 97 19.02 -13.69 1.43
N ASP A 98 20.30 -13.88 1.82
CA ASP A 98 20.80 -13.38 3.10
C ASP A 98 20.57 -11.87 3.15
N LEU A 99 19.98 -11.40 4.25
CA LEU A 99 19.66 -10.00 4.50
C LEU A 99 20.95 -9.18 4.49
N VAL A 100 21.41 -8.76 3.32
CA VAL A 100 22.33 -7.63 3.23
C VAL A 100 21.52 -6.46 3.78
N ASP A 101 22.01 -5.77 4.81
CA ASP A 101 21.34 -4.64 5.48
C ASP A 101 21.15 -3.44 4.51
N ILE A 102 20.32 -3.60 3.47
CA ILE A 102 19.93 -2.55 2.56
C ILE A 102 18.79 -1.81 3.24
N GLU A 103 19.17 -0.87 4.09
CA GLU A 103 18.23 -0.09 4.86
C GLU A 103 17.45 0.88 3.97
N CYS A 104 16.13 0.76 4.02
CA CYS A 104 15.25 1.71 3.34
C CYS A 104 14.46 2.54 4.33
N ARG A 105 14.51 3.86 4.17
CA ARG A 105 13.60 4.77 4.88
C ARG A 105 12.23 4.71 4.23
N VAL A 106 11.27 4.13 4.93
CA VAL A 106 9.89 3.98 4.46
C VAL A 106 9.13 5.30 4.62
N PRO A 107 8.49 5.82 3.54
CA PRO A 107 7.58 6.96 3.62
C PRO A 107 6.45 6.76 4.63
N ARG A 108 6.09 7.82 5.36
CA ARG A 108 5.16 7.73 6.51
C ARG A 108 3.78 7.21 6.13
N GLU A 109 3.28 7.52 4.95
CA GLU A 109 1.98 7.07 4.45
C GLU A 109 1.95 5.58 4.12
N MET A 110 3.06 5.06 3.57
CA MET A 110 3.22 3.63 3.29
C MET A 110 3.34 2.85 4.61
N LEU A 111 4.18 3.36 5.51
CA LEU A 111 4.39 2.81 6.84
C LEU A 111 3.10 2.81 7.68
N TRP A 112 2.26 3.83 7.52
CA TRP A 112 0.96 3.87 8.20
C TRP A 112 0.02 2.78 7.67
N GLY A 113 -0.13 2.64 6.35
CA GLY A 113 -0.98 1.62 5.74
C GLY A 113 -0.57 0.21 6.18
N ASP A 114 0.73 -0.09 6.09
CA ASP A 114 1.29 -1.36 6.56
C ASP A 114 1.05 -1.56 8.07
N ASN A 115 1.42 -0.60 8.93
CA ASN A 115 1.25 -0.78 10.37
C ASN A 115 -0.20 -0.90 10.81
N ARG A 116 -1.13 -0.22 10.11
CA ARG A 116 -2.53 -0.20 10.46
C ARG A 116 -3.23 -1.50 10.08
N PHE A 117 -3.00 -1.97 8.86
CA PHE A 117 -3.73 -3.11 8.29
C PHE A 117 -2.91 -4.40 8.25
N GLY A 118 -1.61 -4.33 8.54
CA GLY A 118 -0.68 -5.44 8.40
C GLY A 118 -0.60 -5.93 6.95
N GLN A 119 -0.89 -5.08 5.95
CA GLN A 119 -1.14 -5.51 4.58
C GLN A 119 0.10 -5.55 3.68
N GLY A 120 1.23 -5.03 4.16
CA GLY A 120 2.36 -4.67 3.31
C GLY A 120 2.11 -3.34 2.57
N VAL A 121 3.04 -3.01 1.68
CA VAL A 121 2.94 -1.86 0.78
C VAL A 121 2.74 -2.39 -0.63
N PHE A 122 1.57 -2.15 -1.20
CA PHE A 122 1.31 -2.53 -2.58
C PHE A 122 1.90 -1.52 -3.55
N VAL A 123 2.67 -2.01 -4.51
CA VAL A 123 3.34 -1.21 -5.53
C VAL A 123 2.95 -1.71 -6.91
N ILE A 124 2.49 -0.82 -7.78
CA ILE A 124 2.21 -1.13 -9.18
C ILE A 124 3.37 -0.68 -10.05
N ASP A 125 3.94 -1.61 -10.81
CA ASP A 125 4.82 -1.31 -11.92
C ASP A 125 3.95 -1.04 -13.14
N VAL A 126 3.90 0.23 -13.53
CA VAL A 126 3.00 0.70 -14.59
C VAL A 126 3.50 0.27 -15.97
N ASP A 127 4.81 0.11 -16.15
CA ASP A 127 5.40 -0.25 -17.44
C ASP A 127 5.47 -1.77 -17.62
N ALA A 128 5.73 -2.54 -16.54
CA ALA A 128 5.68 -4.01 -16.56
C ALA A 128 4.25 -4.57 -16.42
N GLU A 129 3.26 -3.73 -16.09
CA GLU A 129 1.87 -4.13 -15.80
C GLU A 129 1.71 -5.16 -14.66
N GLU A 130 2.59 -5.05 -13.67
CA GLU A 130 2.69 -5.95 -12.53
C GLU A 130 2.34 -5.25 -11.22
N VAL A 131 1.96 -6.05 -10.22
CA VAL A 131 1.74 -5.56 -8.86
C VAL A 131 2.55 -6.39 -7.87
N TRP A 132 3.20 -5.69 -6.95
CA TRP A 132 4.09 -6.24 -5.94
C TRP A 132 3.54 -5.94 -4.56
N ASN A 133 3.69 -6.89 -3.64
CA ASN A 133 3.51 -6.65 -2.21
C ASN A 133 4.88 -6.56 -1.54
N LEU A 134 5.22 -5.38 -1.05
CA LEU A 134 6.44 -5.14 -0.30
C LEU A 134 6.14 -5.29 1.20
N ARG A 135 6.65 -6.35 1.81
CA ARG A 135 6.54 -6.58 3.25
C ARG A 135 7.67 -5.85 3.97
N LEU A 136 7.30 -5.09 5.00
CA LEU A 136 8.23 -4.39 5.88
C LEU A 136 8.59 -5.33 7.04
N SER A 137 9.87 -5.69 7.18
CA SER A 137 10.34 -6.59 8.23
C SER A 137 10.42 -5.93 9.62
N SER A 138 11.05 -6.62 10.58
CA SER A 138 11.49 -6.04 11.85
C SER A 138 12.29 -4.75 11.63
N ALA A 139 12.18 -3.82 12.58
CA ALA A 139 13.01 -2.63 12.57
C ALA A 139 14.48 -3.03 12.72
N VAL A 140 15.37 -2.37 11.99
CA VAL A 140 16.81 -2.57 12.13
C VAL A 140 17.26 -1.92 13.44
N GLU A 141 18.01 -2.65 14.26
CA GLU A 141 18.63 -2.10 15.47
C GLU A 141 19.87 -1.30 15.09
N ARG A 142 20.01 -0.11 15.67
CA ARG A 142 21.14 0.78 15.42
C ARG A 142 21.82 1.13 16.73
N THR A 143 23.13 1.26 16.67
CA THR A 143 23.93 1.90 17.71
C THR A 143 24.13 3.36 17.32
N GLY A 144 23.59 4.27 18.13
CA GLY A 144 23.94 5.69 18.12
C GLY A 144 24.99 5.98 19.19
N TYR A 145 25.53 7.20 19.17
CA TYR A 145 26.39 7.72 20.24
C TYR A 145 25.77 9.01 20.76
N ASP A 146 25.76 9.21 22.07
CA ASP A 146 25.34 10.49 22.67
C ASP A 146 26.46 11.54 22.60
N GLU A 147 26.22 12.71 23.21
CA GLU A 147 27.17 13.84 23.21
C GLU A 147 28.51 13.51 23.89
N ASP A 148 28.53 12.51 24.78
CA ASP A 148 29.72 12.03 25.48
C ASP A 148 30.39 10.85 24.75
N GLY A 149 29.87 10.44 23.59
CA GLY A 149 30.37 9.32 22.82
C GLY A 149 29.99 7.96 23.41
N ILE A 150 28.99 7.88 24.29
CA ILE A 150 28.51 6.63 24.86
C ILE A 150 27.55 5.96 23.86
N PRO A 151 27.78 4.69 23.50
CA PRO A 151 26.91 3.99 22.58
C PRO A 151 25.55 3.71 23.22
N HIS A 152 24.48 3.94 22.46
CA HIS A 152 23.12 3.54 22.84
C HIS A 152 22.42 2.83 21.67
N SER A 153 21.71 1.75 21.98
CA SER A 153 20.89 1.06 20.98
C SER A 153 19.54 1.76 20.82
N TYR A 154 19.12 1.98 19.57
CA TYR A 154 17.78 2.44 19.24
C TYR A 154 17.26 1.79 17.94
N GLN A 155 15.94 1.73 17.80
CA GLN A 155 15.28 1.16 16.60
C GLN A 155 14.52 2.26 15.85
N PRO A 156 15.09 2.83 14.78
CA PRO A 156 14.39 3.83 13.98
C PRO A 156 13.15 3.23 13.31
N ARG A 157 11.97 3.76 13.66
CA ARG A 157 10.66 3.24 13.20
C ARG A 157 10.50 3.15 11.69
N THR A 158 11.22 3.98 10.94
CA THR A 158 11.13 4.09 9.48
C THR A 158 12.16 3.27 8.71
N LEU A 159 13.15 2.66 9.38
CA LEU A 159 14.14 1.81 8.71
C LEU A 159 13.70 0.35 8.77
N LYS A 160 13.61 -0.28 7.61
CA LYS A 160 13.03 -1.61 7.42
C LYS A 160 13.81 -2.35 6.34
N ASN A 161 13.98 -3.66 6.51
CA ASN A 161 14.29 -4.53 5.39
C ASN A 161 13.00 -4.79 4.61
N ILE A 162 13.13 -4.89 3.30
CA ILE A 162 12.01 -4.98 2.38
C ILE A 162 12.08 -6.33 1.68
N ILE A 163 11.03 -7.13 1.84
CA ILE A 163 10.85 -8.37 1.09
C ILE A 163 9.79 -8.10 0.03
N SER A 164 10.13 -8.29 -1.24
CA SER A 164 9.16 -8.19 -2.33
C SER A 164 8.61 -9.56 -2.70
N THR A 165 7.28 -9.63 -2.86
CA THR A 165 6.60 -10.80 -3.40
C THR A 165 5.64 -10.36 -4.51
N PRO A 166 5.58 -11.06 -5.64
CA PRO A 166 4.57 -10.81 -6.66
C PRO A 166 3.15 -10.97 -6.10
N ALA A 167 2.21 -10.19 -6.60
CA ALA A 167 0.79 -10.28 -6.30
C ALA A 167 -0.03 -10.28 -7.60
N THR A 168 -1.29 -10.67 -7.50
CA THR A 168 -2.23 -10.66 -8.63
C THR A 168 -3.21 -9.50 -8.49
N PHE A 169 -3.88 -9.12 -9.57
CA PHE A 169 -4.93 -8.09 -9.52
C PHE A 169 -6.25 -8.59 -8.91
N ALA A 170 -6.31 -9.84 -8.44
CA ALA A 170 -7.48 -10.33 -7.70
C ALA A 170 -7.51 -9.69 -6.30
N LEU A 171 -8.69 -9.24 -5.88
CA LEU A 171 -8.88 -8.64 -4.56
C LEU A 171 -9.34 -9.71 -3.56
N THR A 172 -8.75 -9.69 -2.38
CA THR A 172 -9.20 -10.47 -1.23
C THR A 172 -9.21 -9.60 0.03
N CYS A 173 -9.73 -10.13 1.13
CA CYS A 173 -9.75 -9.45 2.41
C CYS A 173 -9.24 -10.37 3.51
N ARG A 174 -8.65 -9.76 4.53
CA ARG A 174 -8.24 -10.45 5.76
C ARG A 174 -8.44 -9.55 6.98
N PRO A 175 -8.54 -10.14 8.18
CA PRO A 175 -8.46 -9.36 9.41
C PRO A 175 -7.19 -8.50 9.40
N GLY A 176 -7.35 -7.23 9.77
CA GLY A 176 -6.25 -6.29 9.97
C GLY A 176 -5.56 -6.52 11.32
N ARG A 177 -4.58 -5.67 11.66
CA ARG A 177 -3.84 -5.77 12.92
C ARG A 177 -4.70 -5.48 14.16
N TYR A 178 -5.74 -4.67 14.02
CA TYR A 178 -6.62 -4.27 15.12
C TYR A 178 -8.00 -4.92 14.98
N GLU A 179 -8.65 -5.17 16.11
CA GLU A 179 -10.00 -5.75 16.14
C GLU A 179 -10.98 -4.95 15.28
N LYS A 180 -11.85 -5.67 14.54
CA LYS A 180 -12.89 -5.11 13.66
C LYS A 180 -12.37 -4.33 12.45
N GLU A 181 -11.07 -4.42 12.16
CA GLU A 181 -10.51 -3.88 10.92
C GLU A 181 -10.28 -4.98 9.90
N TRP A 182 -10.62 -4.66 8.66
CA TRP A 182 -10.36 -5.51 7.51
C TRP A 182 -9.37 -4.80 6.60
N ALA A 183 -8.34 -5.54 6.19
CA ALA A 183 -7.43 -5.15 5.13
C ALA A 183 -7.99 -5.70 3.81
N VAL A 184 -8.20 -4.82 2.84
CA VAL A 184 -8.41 -5.24 1.45
C VAL A 184 -7.05 -5.28 0.79
N ILE A 185 -6.72 -6.39 0.15
CA ILE A 185 -5.40 -6.67 -0.39
C ILE A 185 -5.49 -7.28 -1.78
N PHE A 186 -4.41 -7.15 -2.55
CA PHE A 186 -4.19 -8.03 -3.69
C PHE A 186 -3.87 -9.45 -3.22
N ALA A 187 -4.39 -10.46 -3.92
CA ALA A 187 -4.08 -11.86 -3.65
C ALA A 187 -2.61 -12.15 -4.00
N PRO A 188 -1.92 -13.02 -3.25
CA PRO A 188 -0.58 -13.49 -3.64
C PRO A 188 -0.59 -14.12 -5.04
N ALA A 189 0.52 -14.03 -5.77
CA ALA A 189 0.74 -14.89 -6.93
C ALA A 189 1.06 -16.32 -6.42
N GLU A 190 0.48 -17.33 -7.08
CA GLU A 190 0.78 -18.75 -6.85
C GLU A 190 2.10 -19.16 -7.52
#